data_AF-A0A399ZWW1-F1
#
_entry.id   AF-A0A399ZWW1-F1
#
_cell.length_a   1.000
_cell.length_b   1.000
_cell.length_c   1.000
_cell.angle_alpha   90.00
_cell.angle_beta   90.00
_cell.angle_gamma   90.00
#
_symmetry.space_group_name_H-M   'P 1'
#
loop_
_entity.id
_entity.type
_entity.pdbx_description
1 polymer ?
#
loop_
_entity_poly.entity_id
_entity_poly.type
_entity_poly.pdbx_seq_one_letter_code
_entity_poly.pdbx_strand_id
1 'polypeptide(L)'
;MTAEIYNLPHAATKRPINWGAFILMIVLSITVYLGSHAYLQHREHAEQARNCVQQNGVWKAYREPDGKTFHWFCKDPMTDTIFDMIVEKINETLYREKTALKPKGGKWDAIQEWLYRDKRGGKFIDPPTEAFQLIEP
;
A
#
# COMPACT_ATOMS: atom_id res chain seq x y z
N MET A 1 29.87 -43.32 56.60
CA MET A 1 29.92 -42.77 55.23
C MET A 1 28.60 -42.07 54.99
N THR A 2 28.59 -40.73 55.03
CA THR A 2 27.40 -39.90 54.78
C THR A 2 27.66 -39.12 53.50
N ALA A 3 26.83 -39.36 52.49
CA ALA A 3 26.89 -38.65 51.21
C ALA A 3 26.28 -37.26 51.37
N GLU A 4 27.08 -36.21 51.13
CA GLU A 4 26.59 -34.84 51.02
C GLU A 4 25.92 -34.66 49.65
N ILE A 5 24.63 -34.35 49.65
CA ILE A 5 23.87 -33.98 48.45
C ILE A 5 24.13 -32.50 48.17
N TYR A 6 24.91 -32.22 47.12
CA TYR A 6 25.13 -30.87 46.63
C TYR A 6 23.86 -30.33 45.98
N ASN A 7 23.16 -29.42 46.67
CA ASN A 7 22.11 -28.60 46.08
C ASN A 7 22.75 -27.53 45.17
N LEU A 8 22.69 -27.73 43.86
CA LEU A 8 23.01 -26.68 42.88
C LEU A 8 21.83 -25.69 42.78
N PRO A 9 22.02 -24.39 43.06
CA PRO A 9 20.99 -23.41 42.80
C PRO A 9 20.77 -23.30 41.29
N HIS A 10 19.55 -23.61 40.83
CA HIS A 10 19.10 -23.28 39.49
C HIS A 10 19.04 -21.76 39.35
N ALA A 11 20.16 -21.16 38.92
CA ALA A 11 20.19 -19.78 38.49
C ALA A 11 19.40 -19.66 37.18
N ALA A 12 18.10 -19.40 37.30
CA ALA A 12 17.27 -18.99 36.18
C ALA A 12 17.79 -17.64 35.67
N THR A 13 18.64 -17.68 34.64
CA THR A 13 19.08 -16.49 33.92
C THR A 13 17.87 -15.95 33.15
N LYS A 14 17.11 -15.06 33.80
CA LYS A 14 16.07 -14.25 33.14
C LYS A 14 16.78 -13.36 32.12
N ARG A 15 16.81 -13.80 30.86
CA ARG A 15 17.26 -12.94 29.75
C ARG A 15 16.34 -11.72 29.72
N PRO A 16 16.86 -10.49 29.77
CA PRO A 16 16.03 -9.31 29.72
C PRO A 16 15.27 -9.31 28.38
N ILE A 17 13.95 -9.27 28.44
CA ILE A 17 13.12 -9.06 27.25
C ILE A 17 13.47 -7.67 26.74
N ASN A 18 14.06 -7.60 25.55
CA ASN A 18 14.28 -6.32 24.89
C ASN A 18 12.92 -5.81 24.38
N TRP A 19 12.23 -5.09 25.26
CA TRP A 19 10.93 -4.50 24.99
C TRP A 19 10.92 -3.61 23.74
N GLY A 20 12.04 -2.95 23.42
CA GLY A 20 12.17 -2.17 22.18
C GLY A 20 12.06 -3.03 20.93
N ALA A 21 12.73 -4.18 20.90
CA ALA A 21 12.65 -5.13 19.80
C ALA A 21 11.24 -5.75 19.69
N PHE A 22 10.60 -6.05 20.83
CA PHE A 22 9.25 -6.62 20.85
C PHE A 22 8.20 -5.63 20.33
N ILE A 23 8.26 -4.36 20.75
CA ILE A 23 7.38 -3.31 20.25
C ILE A 23 7.58 -3.10 18.75
N LEU A 24 8.83 -3.06 18.28
CA LEU A 24 9.14 -2.93 16.86
C LEU A 24 8.53 -4.07 16.04
N MET A 25 8.66 -5.32 16.51
CA MET A 25 8.08 -6.49 15.84
C MET A 25 6.55 -6.42 15.77
N ILE A 26 5.88 -5.96 16.84
CA ILE A 26 4.43 -5.79 16.85
C ILE A 26 4.01 -4.73 15.83
N VAL A 27 4.66 -3.56 15.84
CA VAL A 27 4.36 -2.47 14.90
C VAL A 27 4.55 -2.93 13.45
N LEU A 28 5.66 -3.60 13.15
CA LEU A 28 5.91 -4.16 11.82
C LEU A 28 4.83 -5.16 11.40
N SER A 29 4.43 -6.07 12.30
CA SER A 29 3.41 -7.09 12.03
C SER A 29 2.04 -6.46 11.73
N ILE A 30 1.66 -5.43 12.48
CA ILE A 30 0.41 -4.69 12.25
C ILE A 30 0.45 -3.98 10.88
N THR A 31 1.58 -3.34 10.55
CA THR A 31 1.74 -2.65 9.26
C THR A 31 1.62 -3.61 8.08
N VAL A 32 2.22 -4.80 8.17
CA VAL A 32 2.13 -5.86 7.15
C VAL A 32 0.70 -6.39 7.03
N TYR A 33 0.03 -6.65 8.16
CA TYR A 33 -1.33 -7.18 8.19
C TYR A 33 -2.35 -6.21 7.56
N LEU A 34 -2.28 -4.92 7.90
CA LEU A 34 -3.17 -3.90 7.34
C LEU A 34 -2.96 -3.69 5.83
N GLY A 35 -1.70 -3.68 5.37
CA GLY A 35 -1.39 -3.62 3.93
C GLY A 35 -1.91 -4.85 3.17
N SER A 36 -1.75 -6.04 3.75
CA SER A 36 -2.23 -7.29 3.15
C SER A 36 -3.75 -7.35 3.07
N HIS A 37 -4.49 -6.84 4.06
CA HIS A 37 -5.95 -6.87 4.05
C HIS A 37 -6.57 -5.97 2.98
N ALA A 38 -6.03 -4.76 2.80
CA ALA A 38 -6.48 -3.83 1.76
C ALA A 38 -6.24 -4.38 0.34
N TYR A 39 -5.17 -5.16 0.15
CA TYR A 39 -4.90 -5.85 -1.12
C TYR A 39 -5.83 -7.06 -1.32
N LEU A 40 -5.99 -7.92 -0.32
CA LEU A 40 -6.79 -9.14 -0.45
C LEU A 40 -8.29 -8.88 -0.69
N GLN A 41 -8.86 -7.82 -0.14
CA GLN A 41 -10.27 -7.46 -0.36
C GLN A 41 -10.55 -6.80 -1.73
N HIS A 42 -9.51 -6.31 -2.41
CA HIS A 42 -9.64 -5.57 -3.66
C HIS A 42 -8.79 -6.16 -4.79
N ARG A 43 -8.32 -7.40 -4.63
CA ARG A 43 -7.36 -8.04 -5.54
C ARG A 43 -7.82 -8.06 -7.00
N GLU A 44 -9.08 -8.38 -7.25
CA GLU A 44 -9.65 -8.37 -8.62
C GLU A 44 -9.62 -6.96 -9.23
N HIS A 45 -9.96 -5.93 -8.44
CA HIS A 45 -9.93 -4.54 -8.89
C HIS A 45 -8.50 -4.05 -9.11
N ALA A 46 -7.55 -4.52 -8.29
CA ALA A 46 -6.14 -4.22 -8.43
C ALA A 46 -5.56 -4.78 -9.73
N GLU A 47 -5.86 -6.03 -10.05
CA GLU A 47 -5.43 -6.65 -11.30
C GLU A 47 -6.05 -5.96 -12.53
N GLN A 48 -7.35 -5.66 -12.50
CA GLN A 48 -8.02 -4.95 -13.60
C GLN A 48 -7.44 -3.54 -13.80
N ALA A 49 -7.23 -2.79 -12.72
CA ALA A 49 -6.66 -1.44 -12.79
C ALA A 49 -5.21 -1.47 -13.30
N ARG A 50 -4.40 -2.42 -12.82
CA ARG A 50 -3.03 -2.62 -13.28
C ARG A 50 -3.00 -2.95 -14.77
N ASN A 51 -3.81 -3.89 -15.22
CA ASN A 51 -3.90 -4.27 -16.63
C ASN A 51 -4.29 -3.08 -17.49
N CYS A 52 -5.27 -2.27 -17.05
CA CYS A 52 -5.63 -1.04 -17.75
C CYS A 52 -4.43 -0.09 -17.85
N VAL A 53 -3.74 0.18 -16.73
CA VAL A 53 -2.58 1.10 -16.71
C VAL A 53 -1.45 0.60 -17.61
N GLN A 54 -1.18 -0.70 -17.64
CA GLN A 54 -0.15 -1.29 -18.49
C GLN A 54 -0.50 -1.26 -19.98
N GLN A 55 -1.78 -1.41 -20.32
CA GLN A 55 -2.24 -1.47 -21.72
C GLN A 55 -2.54 -0.09 -22.32
N ASN A 56 -3.21 0.77 -21.54
CA ASN A 56 -3.75 2.06 -22.00
C ASN A 56 -2.98 3.26 -21.43
N GLY A 57 -2.08 3.04 -20.48
CA GLY A 57 -1.37 4.11 -19.78
C GLY A 57 -2.20 4.79 -18.69
N VAL A 58 -1.57 5.73 -18.00
CA VAL A 58 -2.23 6.57 -17.00
C VAL A 58 -2.87 7.77 -17.70
N TRP A 59 -4.20 7.88 -17.63
CA TRP A 59 -4.95 8.98 -18.21
C TRP A 59 -4.91 10.24 -17.36
N LYS A 60 -5.08 10.10 -16.04
CA LYS A 60 -4.98 11.20 -15.06
C LYS A 60 -4.26 10.72 -13.81
N ALA A 61 -3.51 11.62 -13.17
CA ALA A 61 -2.84 11.34 -11.91
C ALA A 61 -3.22 12.40 -10.87
N TYR A 62 -3.57 11.95 -9.67
CA TYR A 62 -3.78 12.82 -8.52
C TYR A 62 -2.77 12.48 -7.43
N ARG A 63 -2.02 13.47 -6.97
CA ARG A 63 -1.08 13.32 -5.86
C ARG A 63 -1.78 13.66 -4.56
N GLU A 64 -1.75 12.73 -3.61
CA GLU A 64 -2.25 12.95 -2.25
C GLU A 64 -1.44 14.02 -1.50
N PRO A 65 -1.97 14.60 -0.40
CA PRO A 65 -1.29 15.63 0.38
C PRO A 65 0.08 15.20 0.94
N ASP A 66 0.27 13.90 1.16
CA ASP A 66 1.53 13.32 1.65
C ASP A 66 2.70 13.44 0.65
N GLY A 67 2.41 13.79 -0.60
CA GLY A 67 3.36 13.95 -1.69
C GLY A 67 3.95 12.65 -2.25
N LYS A 68 3.61 11.49 -1.68
CA LYS A 68 4.18 10.17 -2.03
C LYS A 68 3.15 9.20 -2.55
N THR A 69 1.89 9.36 -2.18
CA THR A 69 0.79 8.53 -2.63
C THR A 69 0.10 9.19 -3.81
N PHE A 70 -0.22 8.39 -4.81
CA PHE A 70 -0.83 8.83 -6.06
C PHE A 70 -2.03 7.94 -6.39
N HIS A 71 -3.09 8.57 -6.86
CA HIS A 71 -4.15 7.90 -7.60
C HIS A 71 -3.82 7.98 -9.08
N TRP A 72 -3.60 6.84 -9.70
CA TRP A 72 -3.47 6.69 -11.14
C TRP A 72 -4.80 6.24 -11.72
N PHE A 73 -5.39 7.11 -12.52
CA PHE A 73 -6.62 6.84 -13.24
C PHE A 73 -6.29 6.32 -14.62
N CYS A 74 -6.76 5.12 -14.93
CA CYS A 74 -6.79 4.60 -16.29
C CYS A 74 -8.23 4.60 -16.80
N LYS A 75 -8.42 4.95 -18.08
CA LYS A 75 -9.72 4.90 -18.74
C LYS A 75 -9.67 3.85 -19.84
N ASP A 76 -10.54 2.86 -19.75
CA ASP A 76 -10.71 1.87 -20.81
C ASP A 76 -11.42 2.53 -22.01
N PRO A 77 -10.79 2.57 -23.20
CA PRO A 77 -11.39 3.20 -24.38
C PRO A 77 -12.59 2.43 -24.95
N MET A 78 -12.76 1.15 -24.61
CA MET A 78 -13.86 0.33 -25.12
C MET A 78 -15.14 0.50 -24.29
N THR A 79 -14.99 0.61 -22.97
CA THR A 79 -16.13 0.64 -22.03
C THR A 79 -16.35 1.98 -21.35
N ASP A 80 -15.44 2.95 -21.56
CA ASP A 80 -15.36 4.21 -20.82
C ASP A 80 -15.22 4.05 -19.29
N THR A 81 -14.92 2.84 -18.81
CA THR A 81 -14.74 2.54 -17.38
C THR A 81 -13.46 3.21 -16.87
N ILE A 82 -13.56 3.84 -15.69
CA ILE A 82 -12.43 4.46 -15.03
C ILE A 82 -11.97 3.56 -13.88
N PHE A 83 -10.72 3.15 -13.95
CA PHE A 83 -10.02 2.40 -12.92
C PHE A 83 -9.14 3.35 -12.11
N ASP A 84 -9.10 3.16 -10.79
CA ASP A 84 -8.38 4.01 -9.84
C ASP A 84 -7.40 3.13 -9.05
N MET A 85 -6.12 3.21 -9.41
CA MET A 85 -5.04 2.49 -8.76
C MET A 85 -4.28 3.42 -7.83
N ILE A 86 -4.11 3.01 -6.58
CA ILE A 86 -3.35 3.77 -5.59
C ILE A 86 -1.93 3.22 -5.57
N VAL A 87 -0.97 4.09 -5.85
CA VAL A 87 0.46 3.77 -5.87
C VAL A 87 1.25 4.67 -4.93
N GLU A 88 2.35 4.16 -4.42
CA GLU A 88 3.32 4.90 -3.63
C GLU A 88 4.63 5.04 -4.42
N LYS A 89 5.11 6.28 -4.54
CA LYS A 89 6.37 6.56 -5.23
C LYS A 89 7.56 6.15 -4.35
N ILE A 90 8.38 5.23 -4.86
CA ILE A 90 9.65 4.83 -4.23
C ILE A 90 10.78 5.71 -4.75
N ASN A 91 10.87 5.87 -6.08
CA ASN A 91 11.80 6.79 -6.74
C ASN A 91 11.17 7.33 -8.05
N GLU A 92 11.95 7.96 -8.92
CA GLU A 92 11.42 8.62 -10.14
C GLU A 92 10.69 7.67 -11.08
N THR A 93 11.18 6.43 -11.22
CA THR A 93 10.65 5.44 -12.16
C THR A 93 10.02 4.23 -11.48
N LEU A 94 10.18 4.07 -10.16
CA LEU A 94 9.67 2.92 -9.39
C LEU A 94 8.52 3.32 -8.47
N TYR A 95 7.41 2.61 -8.62
CA TYR A 95 6.19 2.77 -7.85
C TYR A 95 5.76 1.43 -7.25
N ARG A 96 5.25 1.46 -6.02
CA ARG A 96 4.63 0.30 -5.38
C ARG A 96 3.12 0.42 -5.48
N GLU A 97 2.46 -0.60 -5.99
CA GLU A 97 1.01 -0.68 -5.91
C GLU A 97 0.59 -0.91 -4.45
N LYS A 98 -0.33 -0.08 -3.95
CA LYS A 98 -0.91 -0.26 -2.61
C LYS A 98 -2.24 -1.00 -2.67
N THR A 99 -3.11 -0.57 -3.55
CA THR A 99 -4.47 -1.10 -3.73
C THR A 99 -5.11 -0.51 -4.99
N ALA A 100 -6.33 -0.92 -5.32
CA ALA A 100 -7.17 -0.24 -6.28
C ALA A 100 -8.60 -0.12 -5.76
N LEU A 101 -9.28 0.94 -6.16
CA LEU A 101 -10.69 1.13 -5.84
C LEU A 101 -11.57 0.44 -6.87
N LYS A 102 -12.80 0.14 -6.45
CA LYS A 102 -13.83 -0.38 -7.36
C LYS A 102 -13.95 0.51 -8.60
N PRO A 103 -14.06 -0.08 -9.81
CA PRO A 103 -14.26 0.68 -11.02
C PRO A 103 -15.48 1.59 -10.89
N LYS A 104 -15.31 2.85 -11.27
CA LYS A 104 -16.37 3.85 -11.23
C LYS A 104 -16.79 4.07 -12.67
N GLY A 105 -17.93 3.49 -13.08
CA GLY A 105 -18.40 3.43 -14.47
C GLY A 105 -18.59 4.81 -15.13
N GLY A 106 -17.49 5.44 -15.54
CA GLY A 106 -17.44 6.72 -16.27
C GLY A 106 -17.73 7.98 -15.46
N LYS A 107 -18.09 7.90 -14.17
CA LYS A 107 -18.50 9.06 -13.34
C LYS A 107 -17.30 9.87 -12.83
N TRP A 108 -16.62 10.58 -13.74
CA TRP A 108 -15.45 11.38 -13.43
C TRP A 108 -15.72 12.49 -12.40
N ASP A 109 -16.84 13.20 -12.53
CA ASP A 109 -17.18 14.30 -11.61
C ASP A 109 -17.28 13.84 -10.16
N ALA A 110 -17.85 12.66 -9.92
CA ALA A 110 -17.94 12.07 -8.59
C ALA A 110 -16.57 11.66 -8.03
N ILE A 111 -15.63 11.25 -8.90
CA ILE A 111 -14.24 10.99 -8.49
C ILE A 111 -13.58 12.29 -8.04
N GLN A 112 -13.70 13.35 -8.84
CA GLN A 112 -13.12 14.64 -8.53
C GLN A 112 -13.68 15.21 -7.22
N GLU A 113 -15.00 15.19 -7.06
CA GLU A 113 -15.66 15.66 -5.84
C GLU A 113 -15.15 14.90 -4.60
N TRP A 114 -15.07 13.56 -4.71
CA TRP A 114 -14.54 12.72 -3.63
C TRP A 114 -13.09 13.09 -3.27
N LEU A 115 -12.21 13.24 -4.25
CA LEU A 115 -10.81 13.62 -4.02
C LEU A 115 -10.70 15.00 -3.35
N TYR A 116 -11.44 16.00 -3.84
CA TYR A 116 -11.38 17.34 -3.25
C TYR A 116 -11.99 17.41 -1.86
N ARG A 117 -13.02 16.60 -1.57
CA ARG A 117 -13.67 16.56 -0.26
C ARG A 117 -12.84 15.81 0.78
N ASP A 118 -12.37 14.61 0.45
CA ASP A 118 -11.80 13.66 1.41
C ASP A 118 -10.26 13.71 1.44
N LYS A 119 -9.60 14.16 0.36
CA LYS A 119 -8.13 14.25 0.23
C LYS A 119 -7.66 15.70 0.10
N ARG A 120 -8.21 16.60 0.94
CA ARG A 120 -7.90 18.03 0.97
C ARG A 120 -6.39 18.30 0.96
N GLY A 121 -5.93 19.12 0.03
CA GLY A 121 -4.51 19.49 -0.12
C GLY A 121 -3.73 18.67 -1.16
N GLY A 122 -4.34 17.64 -1.74
CA GLY A 122 -3.79 16.98 -2.92
C GLY A 122 -4.05 17.79 -4.20
N LYS A 123 -3.47 17.35 -5.30
CA LYS A 123 -3.63 18.02 -6.60
C LYS A 123 -3.49 17.06 -7.77
N PHE A 124 -4.18 17.38 -8.86
CA PHE A 124 -3.89 16.75 -10.14
C PHE A 124 -2.50 17.16 -10.63
N ILE A 125 -1.80 16.18 -11.16
CA ILE A 125 -0.47 16.33 -11.76
C ILE A 125 -0.48 15.68 -13.14
N ASP A 126 0.56 15.95 -13.92
CA ASP A 126 0.77 15.26 -15.17
C ASP A 126 0.97 13.75 -14.92
N PRO A 127 0.29 12.89 -15.69
CA PRO A 127 0.54 11.46 -15.65
C PRO A 127 2.00 11.13 -15.99
N PRO A 128 2.55 10.00 -15.49
CA PRO A 128 3.85 9.53 -15.93
C PRO A 128 3.80 9.21 -17.44
N THR A 129 4.63 9.91 -18.22
CA THR A 129 4.80 9.67 -19.66
C THR A 129 6.00 8.80 -19.98
N GLU A 130 6.95 8.69 -19.04
CA GLU A 130 8.13 7.85 -19.16
C GLU A 130 7.85 6.42 -18.70
N ALA A 131 8.71 5.48 -19.10
CA ALA A 131 8.61 4.11 -18.65
C ALA A 131 8.74 4.04 -17.11
N PHE A 132 7.75 3.43 -16.47
CA PHE A 132 7.71 3.20 -15.03
C PHE A 132 7.69 1.70 -14.72
N GLN A 133 8.20 1.36 -13.54
CA GLN A 133 8.13 0.03 -12.97
C GLN A 133 7.11 0.05 -11.84
N LEU A 134 6.17 -0.90 -11.90
CA LEU A 134 5.19 -1.13 -10.85
C LEU A 134 5.53 -2.45 -10.16
N ILE A 135 5.76 -2.40 -8.86
CA ILE A 135 5.91 -3.61 -8.03
C ILE A 135 4.62 -3.90 -7.28
N GLU A 136 4.31 -5.18 -7.15
CA GLU A 136 3.19 -5.68 -6.34
C GLU A 136 3.39 -5.31 -4.85
N PRO A 137 2.29 -5.20 -4.06
CA PRO A 137 2.35 -4.79 -2.66
C PRO A 137 3.27 -5.61 -1.76
#